data_AF-M9YSV5-F1
#
_entry.id   AF-M9YSV5-F1
#
_cell.length_a   1.000
_cell.length_b   1.000
_cell.length_c   1.000
_cell.angle_alpha   90.00
_cell.angle_beta   90.00
_cell.angle_gamma   90.00
#
_symmetry.space_group_name_H-M   'P 1'
#
loop_
_entity.id
_entity.type
_entity.pdbx_description
1 polymer ?
#
loop_
_entity_poly.entity_id
_entity_poly.type
_entity_poly.pdbx_seq_one_letter_code
_entity_poly.pdbx_strand_id
1 'polypeptide(L)'
;ATPVFHVGFINKIKKVLETICFNCGKIKLDESNDAFAKAIGIRDPKTRFNAVWRLCKAKMICESDYTEEDGNPVPEDSRPKVPHGGCGNRQPQIRKEGLKLFGTWKPDKESSEENPQPEKKRITTGEILSLFKHISDAEIRRMGLNEDYARPEWMILTVLPVPPPPVRPSISVDGTGQGMRGEDDLTYKLGDIIRANANVRQAETNGSPQHIV
;
A
#
# COMPACT_ATOMS: atom_id res chain seq x y z
N ALA A 1 -14.89 -9.98 -6.64
CA ALA A 1 -14.71 -9.31 -7.93
C ALA A 1 -13.37 -8.58 -7.95
N THR A 2 -13.06 -7.73 -6.97
CA THR A 2 -11.76 -7.03 -6.86
C THR A 2 -11.31 -6.87 -5.40
N PRO A 3 -10.00 -6.65 -5.12
CA PRO A 3 -9.52 -6.34 -3.78
C PRO A 3 -9.99 -4.95 -3.29
N VAL A 4 -10.25 -4.80 -2.00
CA VAL A 4 -10.72 -3.52 -1.40
C VAL A 4 -9.85 -3.09 -0.23
N PHE A 5 -9.72 -1.78 0.00
CA PHE A 5 -9.00 -1.30 1.19
C PHE A 5 -9.78 -1.61 2.46
N HIS A 6 -9.09 -2.07 3.50
CA HIS A 6 -9.63 -1.98 4.85
C HIS A 6 -9.59 -0.51 5.31
N VAL A 7 -10.75 0.07 5.63
CA VAL A 7 -10.87 1.51 5.93
C VAL A 7 -9.95 1.98 7.06
N GLY A 8 -9.76 1.14 8.09
CA GLY A 8 -8.87 1.44 9.23
C GLY A 8 -7.38 1.52 8.85
N PHE A 9 -6.98 0.97 7.70
CA PHE A 9 -5.58 0.86 7.30
C PHE A 9 -5.19 1.75 6.13
N ILE A 10 -6.11 2.46 5.46
CA ILE A 10 -5.79 3.31 4.29
C ILE A 10 -4.62 4.26 4.56
N ASN A 11 -4.58 4.88 5.75
CA ASN A 11 -3.48 5.78 6.12
C ASN A 11 -2.16 5.03 6.32
N LYS A 12 -2.19 3.80 6.83
CA LYS A 12 -1.00 2.94 7.01
C LYS A 12 -0.49 2.42 5.66
N ILE A 13 -1.39 1.97 4.78
CA ILE A 13 -1.11 1.59 3.39
C ILE A 13 -0.38 2.72 2.67
N LYS A 14 -0.91 3.94 2.75
CA LYS A 14 -0.26 5.14 2.18
C LYS A 14 1.17 5.30 2.69
N LYS A 15 1.40 5.18 4.01
CA LYS A 15 2.75 5.29 4.59
C LYS A 15 3.68 4.17 4.12
N VAL A 16 3.20 2.94 3.98
CA VAL A 16 3.99 1.83 3.44
C VAL A 16 4.40 2.15 2.00
N LEU A 17 3.46 2.56 1.15
CA LEU A 17 3.76 2.97 -0.24
C LEU A 17 4.74 4.15 -0.34
N GLU A 18 4.73 5.08 0.63
CA GLU A 18 5.72 6.16 0.70
C GLU A 18 7.10 5.68 1.15
N THR A 19 7.17 4.51 1.81
CA THR A 19 8.40 3.92 2.36
C THR A 19 9.13 3.05 1.34
N ILE A 20 8.39 2.30 0.52
CA ILE A 20 8.93 1.36 -0.47
C ILE A 20 8.94 1.96 -1.88
N CYS A 21 9.78 1.41 -2.75
CA CYS A 21 9.75 1.65 -4.18
C CYS A 21 8.45 1.12 -4.78
N PHE A 22 7.74 1.96 -5.53
CA PHE A 22 6.47 1.62 -6.18
C PHE A 22 6.59 0.56 -7.29
N ASN A 23 7.81 0.26 -7.73
CA ASN A 23 8.08 -0.72 -8.78
C ASN A 23 8.67 -2.02 -8.23
N CYS A 24 9.75 -1.96 -7.45
CA CYS A 24 10.46 -3.16 -7.00
C CYS A 24 10.13 -3.61 -5.57
N GLY A 25 9.35 -2.83 -4.80
CA GLY A 25 8.92 -3.22 -3.45
C GLY A 25 9.98 -3.09 -2.33
N LYS A 26 11.23 -2.75 -2.66
CA LYS A 26 12.30 -2.49 -1.66
C LYS A 26 12.08 -1.17 -0.92
N ILE A 27 12.51 -1.06 0.33
CA ILE A 27 12.59 0.23 1.03
C ILE A 27 13.53 1.15 0.25
N LYS A 28 13.18 2.43 0.10
CA LYS A 28 13.93 3.39 -0.73
C LYS A 28 15.28 3.86 -0.16
N LEU A 29 15.66 3.35 1.00
CA LEU A 29 16.85 3.74 1.75
C LEU A 29 17.50 2.48 2.34
N ASP A 30 18.79 2.59 2.61
CA ASP A 30 19.61 1.56 3.23
C ASP A 30 20.51 2.13 4.34
N GLU A 31 21.35 1.26 4.89
CA GLU A 31 22.30 1.54 5.94
C GLU A 31 23.44 2.49 5.52
N SER A 32 23.56 2.83 4.23
CA SER A 32 24.49 3.88 3.78
C SER A 32 24.10 5.25 4.34
N ASN A 33 22.82 5.42 4.68
CA ASN A 33 22.31 6.60 5.38
C ASN A 33 22.34 6.39 6.90
N ASP A 34 23.19 7.14 7.61
CA ASP A 34 23.35 7.03 9.07
C ASP A 34 22.04 7.19 9.85
N ALA A 35 21.13 8.07 9.40
CA ALA A 35 19.85 8.26 10.06
C ALA A 35 18.93 7.05 9.86
N PHE A 36 18.98 6.42 8.69
CA PHE A 36 18.26 5.18 8.40
C PHE A 36 18.82 4.00 9.20
N ALA A 37 20.15 3.84 9.25
CA ALA A 37 20.82 2.81 10.05
C ALA A 37 20.42 2.91 11.54
N LYS A 38 20.34 4.14 12.08
CA LYS A 38 19.81 4.38 13.44
C LYS A 38 18.32 4.06 13.55
N ALA A 39 17.52 4.40 12.54
CA ALA A 39 16.08 4.18 12.55
C ALA A 39 15.71 2.68 12.58
N ILE A 40 16.39 1.83 11.79
CA ILE A 40 16.12 0.39 11.78
C ILE A 40 16.51 -0.31 13.10
N GLY A 41 17.46 0.26 13.83
CA GLY A 41 17.88 -0.21 15.16
C GLY A 41 16.90 0.09 16.29
N ILE A 42 15.84 0.88 16.05
CA ILE A 42 14.83 1.21 17.07
C ILE A 42 14.08 -0.07 17.47
N ARG A 43 14.06 -0.35 18.79
CA ARG A 43 13.44 -1.55 19.37
C ARG A 43 11.92 -1.57 19.25
N ASP A 44 11.26 -0.44 19.50
CA ASP A 44 9.80 -0.33 19.38
C ASP A 44 9.38 -0.31 17.89
N PRO A 45 8.60 -1.30 17.39
CA PRO A 45 8.28 -1.41 15.96
C PRO A 45 7.49 -0.20 15.43
N LYS A 46 6.59 0.36 16.26
CA LYS A 46 5.77 1.51 15.86
C LYS A 46 6.61 2.76 15.67
N THR A 47 7.55 3.01 16.57
CA THR A 47 8.49 4.12 16.50
C THR A 47 9.48 3.91 15.35
N ARG A 48 10.01 2.69 15.17
CA ARG A 48 10.84 2.30 14.03
C ARG A 48 10.16 2.62 12.71
N PHE A 49 8.92 2.16 12.52
CA PHE A 49 8.16 2.43 11.29
C PHE A 49 7.99 3.91 11.01
N ASN A 50 7.66 4.71 12.02
CA ASN A 50 7.49 6.14 11.81
C ASN A 50 8.81 6.85 11.49
N ALA A 51 9.93 6.42 12.08
CA ALA A 51 11.25 6.97 11.77
C ALA A 51 11.67 6.62 10.34
N VAL A 52 11.58 5.35 9.96
CA VAL A 52 11.87 4.86 8.60
C VAL A 52 11.01 5.56 7.56
N TRP A 53 9.69 5.60 7.75
CA TRP A 53 8.76 6.28 6.84
C TRP A 53 9.10 7.77 6.65
N ARG A 54 9.47 8.49 7.72
CA ARG A 54 9.82 9.92 7.65
C ARG A 54 11.04 10.18 6.80
N LEU A 55 12.01 9.26 6.78
CA LEU A 55 13.20 9.35 5.94
C LEU A 55 12.87 8.98 4.49
N CYS A 56 12.15 7.88 4.27
CA CYS A 56 11.83 7.37 2.94
C CYS A 56 10.81 8.22 2.17
N LYS A 57 9.85 8.88 2.83
CA LYS A 57 8.81 9.67 2.15
C LYS A 57 9.36 10.82 1.31
N ALA A 58 10.58 11.30 1.62
CA ALA A 58 11.23 12.39 0.89
C ALA A 58 11.98 11.88 -0.35
N LYS A 59 12.28 10.58 -0.42
CA LYS A 59 12.97 9.96 -1.57
C LYS A 59 11.99 9.73 -2.72
N MET A 60 12.28 10.42 -3.82
CA MET A 60 11.46 10.42 -5.05
C MET A 60 12.08 9.60 -6.19
N ILE A 61 13.23 8.96 -5.94
CA ILE A 61 13.95 8.09 -6.89
C ILE A 61 14.39 6.85 -6.10
N CYS A 62 14.30 5.67 -6.71
CA CYS A 62 14.84 4.43 -6.16
C CYS A 62 16.29 4.28 -6.62
N GLU A 63 17.25 4.63 -5.76
CA GLU A 63 18.68 4.65 -6.09
C GLU A 63 19.15 3.27 -6.58
N SER A 64 19.68 3.20 -7.80
CA SER A 64 20.31 2.01 -8.36
C SER A 64 21.82 2.10 -8.17
N ASP A 65 22.47 0.98 -7.89
CA ASP A 65 23.94 0.93 -7.82
C ASP A 65 24.60 0.89 -9.21
N TYR A 66 23.78 0.76 -10.26
CA TYR A 66 24.18 0.93 -11.65
C TYR A 66 24.21 2.43 -11.99
N THR A 67 25.10 3.19 -11.35
CA THR A 67 25.56 4.44 -11.99
C THR A 67 26.71 4.04 -12.90
N GLU A 68 26.46 4.06 -14.21
CA GLU A 68 27.50 4.01 -15.22
C GLU A 68 28.52 5.12 -14.91
N GLU A 69 29.79 4.74 -14.77
CA GLU A 69 30.97 5.61 -14.95
C GLU A 69 30.99 6.97 -14.22
N ASP A 70 30.81 7.03 -12.89
CA ASP A 70 31.40 8.14 -12.13
C ASP A 70 32.81 7.74 -11.69
N GLY A 71 33.79 8.10 -12.52
CA GLY A 71 35.24 7.98 -12.28
C GLY A 71 35.77 8.85 -11.12
N ASN A 72 35.01 8.97 -10.04
CA ASN A 72 35.46 9.60 -8.81
C ASN A 72 36.16 8.56 -7.92
N PRO A 73 37.42 8.78 -7.52
CA PRO A 73 38.12 7.88 -6.63
C PRO A 73 37.38 7.79 -5.30
N VAL A 74 36.99 6.56 -4.94
CA VAL A 74 36.36 6.25 -3.65
C VAL A 74 37.42 6.53 -2.56
N PRO A 75 37.14 7.37 -1.54
CA PRO A 75 38.08 7.60 -0.45
C PRO A 75 38.40 6.28 0.25
N GLU A 76 39.69 6.01 0.44
CA GLU A 76 40.26 4.76 1.00
C GLU A 76 39.72 4.38 2.39
N ASP A 77 39.06 5.32 3.08
CA ASP A 77 38.54 5.19 4.45
C ASP A 77 37.03 4.95 4.52
N SER A 78 36.38 4.67 3.38
CA SER A 78 34.95 4.40 3.32
C SER A 78 34.66 2.90 3.32
N ARG A 79 33.82 2.46 4.28
CA ARG A 79 33.37 1.05 4.37
C ARG A 79 32.87 0.56 3.01
N PRO A 80 33.14 -0.69 2.61
CA PRO A 80 32.64 -1.23 1.34
C PRO A 80 31.12 -1.05 1.29
N LYS A 81 30.64 -0.25 0.33
CA LYS A 81 29.21 0.02 0.14
C LYS A 81 28.56 -1.26 -0.38
N VAL A 82 27.68 -1.85 0.43
CA VAL A 82 26.81 -2.93 -0.03
C VAL A 82 25.81 -2.30 -1.01
N PRO A 83 25.65 -2.83 -2.23
CA PRO A 83 24.71 -2.28 -3.20
C PRO A 83 23.27 -2.35 -2.69
N HIS A 84 22.53 -1.24 -2.75
CA HIS A 84 21.12 -1.13 -2.36
C HIS A 84 20.20 -2.01 -3.22
N GLY A 85 20.56 -2.15 -4.50
CA GLY A 85 19.90 -2.89 -5.56
C GLY A 85 18.56 -2.28 -5.95
N GLY A 86 18.42 -0.96 -5.91
CA GLY A 86 17.24 -0.27 -6.41
C GLY A 86 17.16 -0.28 -7.94
N CYS A 87 16.00 0.11 -8.47
CA CYS A 87 15.67 -0.05 -9.89
C CYS A 87 15.71 1.26 -10.70
N GLY A 88 16.19 2.38 -10.15
CA GLY A 88 16.29 3.68 -10.83
C GLY A 88 14.95 4.43 -10.99
N ASN A 89 13.81 3.76 -10.86
CA ASN A 89 12.50 4.34 -11.15
C ASN A 89 12.09 5.48 -10.21
N ARG A 90 11.38 6.45 -10.78
CA ARG A 90 10.76 7.58 -10.06
C ARG A 90 9.60 7.13 -9.19
N GLN A 91 9.48 7.79 -8.05
CA GLN A 91 8.49 7.48 -7.03
C GLN A 91 7.37 8.52 -7.04
N PRO A 92 6.10 8.11 -6.94
CA PRO A 92 4.99 9.04 -6.89
C PRO A 92 4.92 9.79 -5.55
N GLN A 93 4.40 11.01 -5.60
CA GLN A 93 3.81 11.65 -4.43
C GLN A 93 2.40 11.12 -4.22
N ILE A 94 2.18 10.42 -3.10
CA ILE A 94 0.91 9.75 -2.84
C ILE A 94 -0.03 10.66 -2.05
N ARG A 95 -1.25 10.83 -2.56
CA ARG A 95 -2.33 11.59 -1.93
C ARG A 95 -3.56 10.70 -1.73
N LYS A 96 -4.26 10.93 -0.62
CA LYS A 96 -5.53 10.26 -0.30
C LYS A 96 -6.67 11.22 -0.63
N GLU A 97 -7.62 10.75 -1.44
CA GLU A 97 -8.85 11.47 -1.79
C GLU A 97 -10.03 10.54 -1.48
N GLY A 98 -10.72 10.79 -0.36
CA GLY A 98 -11.73 9.87 0.17
C GLY A 98 -11.15 8.48 0.46
N LEU A 99 -11.69 7.45 -0.19
CA LEU A 99 -11.23 6.05 -0.10
C LEU A 99 -10.28 5.65 -1.25
N LYS A 100 -9.81 6.62 -2.05
CA LYS A 100 -8.91 6.38 -3.19
C LYS A 100 -7.52 6.94 -2.89
N LEU A 101 -6.51 6.32 -3.50
CA LEU A 101 -5.13 6.81 -3.50
C LEU A 101 -4.75 7.24 -4.91
N PHE A 102 -4.07 8.37 -5.01
CA PHE A 102 -3.55 8.93 -6.25
C PHE A 102 -2.03 9.11 -6.12
N GLY A 103 -1.30 8.72 -7.16
CA GLY A 103 0.12 9.00 -7.30
C GLY A 103 0.31 10.15 -8.29
N THR A 104 1.20 11.08 -7.95
CA THR A 104 1.64 12.14 -8.85
C THR A 104 3.12 12.02 -9.12
N TRP A 105 3.50 11.81 -10.37
CA TRP A 105 4.90 11.78 -10.82
C TRP A 105 5.28 13.16 -11.34
N LYS A 106 6.38 13.70 -10.81
CA LYS A 106 6.91 14.97 -11.30
C LYS A 106 7.72 14.72 -12.57
N PRO A 107 7.52 15.55 -13.61
CA PRO A 107 8.30 15.44 -14.83
C PRO A 107 9.76 15.79 -14.58
N ASP A 108 10.62 15.36 -15.50
CA ASP A 108 12.02 15.70 -15.43
C ASP A 108 12.27 17.18 -15.68
N LYS A 109 13.23 17.75 -14.94
CA LYS A 109 13.62 19.14 -15.17
C LYS A 109 14.35 19.33 -16.51
N GLU A 110 14.84 18.25 -17.10
CA GLU A 110 15.57 18.23 -18.37
C GLU A 110 14.72 17.82 -19.57
N SER A 111 13.43 17.50 -19.39
CA SER A 111 12.56 17.22 -20.53
C SER A 111 12.41 18.48 -21.37
N SER A 112 12.74 18.41 -22.66
CA SER A 112 12.63 19.51 -23.64
C SER A 112 11.19 19.94 -23.96
N GLU A 113 10.20 19.45 -23.21
CA GLU A 113 8.81 19.85 -23.37
C GLU A 113 8.57 21.23 -22.75
N GLU A 114 7.99 22.15 -23.53
CA GLU A 114 7.47 23.40 -23.00
C GLU A 114 6.30 23.09 -22.05
N ASN A 115 6.56 23.21 -20.75
CA ASN A 115 5.59 23.12 -19.66
C ASN A 115 5.11 21.68 -19.33
N PRO A 116 6.02 20.81 -18.84
CA PRO A 116 5.66 19.43 -18.57
C PRO A 116 4.70 19.35 -17.37
N GLN A 117 3.54 18.75 -17.58
CA GLN A 117 2.53 18.61 -16.55
C GLN A 117 2.77 17.36 -15.69
N PRO A 118 2.56 17.43 -14.38
CA PRO A 118 2.70 16.27 -13.51
C PRO A 118 1.62 15.22 -13.82
N GLU A 119 2.05 13.98 -14.06
CA GLU A 119 1.13 12.87 -14.31
C GLU A 119 0.46 12.46 -12.99
N LYS A 120 -0.86 12.65 -12.89
CA LYS A 120 -1.67 12.19 -11.75
C LYS A 120 -2.46 10.93 -12.16
N LYS A 121 -2.11 9.79 -11.56
CA LYS A 121 -2.77 8.50 -11.80
C LYS A 121 -3.45 7.98 -10.53
N ARG A 122 -4.64 7.40 -10.67
CA ARG A 122 -5.28 6.63 -9.58
C ARG A 122 -4.51 5.34 -9.38
N ILE A 123 -4.09 5.07 -8.15
CA ILE A 123 -3.47 3.81 -7.78
C ILE A 123 -4.59 2.85 -7.36
N THR A 124 -4.71 1.73 -8.05
CA THR A 124 -5.72 0.71 -7.79
C THR A 124 -5.34 -0.16 -6.59
N THR A 125 -6.33 -0.74 -5.94
CA THR A 125 -6.12 -1.71 -4.84
C THR A 125 -5.39 -2.96 -5.32
N GLY A 126 -5.62 -3.39 -6.56
CA GLY A 126 -4.93 -4.51 -7.19
C GLY A 126 -3.43 -4.26 -7.37
N GLU A 127 -3.05 -3.08 -7.90
CA GLU A 127 -1.63 -2.69 -8.03
C GLU A 127 -0.92 -2.70 -6.67
N ILE A 128 -1.55 -2.14 -5.63
CA ILE A 128 -0.96 -2.08 -4.28
C ILE A 128 -0.84 -3.48 -3.68
N LEU A 129 -1.86 -4.33 -3.86
CA LEU A 129 -1.82 -5.70 -3.36
C LEU A 129 -0.67 -6.49 -4.00
N SER A 130 -0.53 -6.38 -5.33
CA SER A 130 0.58 -7.00 -6.04
C SER A 130 1.91 -6.47 -5.51
N LEU A 131 2.08 -5.15 -5.42
CA LEU A 131 3.31 -4.54 -4.90
C LEU A 131 3.64 -4.99 -3.48
N PHE A 132 2.65 -5.03 -2.57
CA PHE A 132 2.85 -5.44 -1.18
C PHE A 132 3.29 -6.90 -1.05
N LYS A 133 2.80 -7.79 -1.92
CA LYS A 133 3.28 -9.18 -1.99
C LYS A 133 4.73 -9.31 -2.46
N HIS A 134 5.26 -8.32 -3.19
CA HIS A 134 6.67 -8.31 -3.62
C HIS A 134 7.63 -7.82 -2.53
N ILE A 135 7.12 -7.26 -1.43
CA ILE A 135 7.97 -6.83 -0.31
C ILE A 135 8.53 -8.09 0.37
N SER A 136 9.84 -8.19 0.46
CA SER A 136 10.48 -9.32 1.14
C SER A 136 10.29 -9.23 2.66
N ASP A 137 10.33 -10.39 3.31
CA ASP A 137 10.23 -10.53 4.76
C ASP A 137 11.30 -9.73 5.51
N ALA A 138 12.51 -9.64 4.95
CA ALA A 138 13.58 -8.80 5.47
C ALA A 138 13.20 -7.30 5.48
N GLU A 139 12.60 -6.81 4.40
CA GLU A 139 12.13 -5.41 4.30
C GLU A 139 10.97 -5.15 5.26
N ILE A 140 10.03 -6.09 5.41
CA ILE A 140 8.93 -6.01 6.39
C ILE A 140 9.49 -5.82 7.80
N ARG A 141 10.48 -6.62 8.20
CA ARG A 141 11.13 -6.48 9.51
C ARG A 141 11.87 -5.15 9.66
N ARG A 142 12.68 -4.76 8.66
CA ARG A 142 13.47 -3.50 8.65
C ARG A 142 12.58 -2.28 8.85
N MET A 143 11.43 -2.20 8.18
CA MET A 143 10.51 -1.08 8.36
C MET A 143 9.72 -1.10 9.67
N GLY A 144 9.78 -2.16 10.49
CA GLY A 144 9.01 -2.22 11.74
C GLY A 144 7.61 -2.80 11.62
N LEU A 145 7.37 -3.65 10.62
CA LEU A 145 6.21 -4.53 10.55
C LEU A 145 6.60 -5.96 10.97
N ASN A 146 5.60 -6.84 11.07
CA ASN A 146 5.78 -8.22 11.51
C ASN A 146 5.32 -9.16 10.38
N GLU A 147 6.14 -10.15 10.05
CA GLU A 147 5.91 -11.09 8.94
C GLU A 147 4.87 -12.17 9.23
N ASP A 148 4.68 -12.54 10.50
CA ASP A 148 3.78 -13.60 10.92
C ASP A 148 2.36 -13.09 11.22
N TYR A 149 2.25 -11.85 11.70
CA TYR A 149 1.01 -11.30 12.25
C TYR A 149 0.51 -10.02 11.56
N ALA A 150 1.38 -9.32 10.80
CA ALA A 150 1.04 -7.99 10.28
C ALA A 150 1.68 -7.70 8.92
N ARG A 151 1.55 -8.64 7.98
CA ARG A 151 2.05 -8.44 6.61
C ARG A 151 1.30 -7.29 5.91
N PRO A 152 1.99 -6.45 5.11
CA PRO A 152 1.38 -5.29 4.46
C PRO A 152 0.16 -5.62 3.59
N GLU A 153 0.22 -6.70 2.82
CA GLU A 153 -0.82 -7.15 1.92
C GLU A 153 -2.14 -7.49 2.65
N TRP A 154 -2.10 -7.81 3.94
CA TRP A 154 -3.30 -8.12 4.74
C TRP A 154 -4.11 -6.87 5.10
N MET A 155 -3.55 -5.67 4.91
CA MET A 155 -4.30 -4.42 5.02
C MET A 155 -5.32 -4.24 3.87
N ILE A 156 -5.22 -5.08 2.83
CA ILE A 156 -6.14 -5.12 1.69
C ILE A 156 -7.01 -6.36 1.82
N LEU A 157 -8.32 -6.15 1.84
CA LEU A 157 -9.29 -7.23 1.96
C LEU A 157 -9.52 -7.87 0.59
N THR A 158 -9.17 -9.15 0.50
CA THR A 158 -9.57 -10.04 -0.59
C THR A 158 -10.71 -10.97 -0.18
N VAL A 159 -10.81 -11.27 1.11
CA VAL A 159 -11.85 -12.05 1.74
C VAL A 159 -12.39 -11.26 2.93
N LEU A 160 -13.71 -11.06 2.97
CA LEU A 160 -14.38 -10.38 4.08
C LEU A 160 -14.98 -11.44 5.01
N PRO A 161 -14.58 -11.52 6.28
CA PRO A 161 -15.18 -12.46 7.22
C PRO A 161 -16.63 -12.07 7.52
N VAL A 162 -17.53 -13.06 7.51
CA VAL A 162 -18.94 -12.87 7.84
C VAL A 162 -19.17 -13.27 9.30
N PRO A 163 -19.60 -12.35 10.18
CA PRO A 163 -19.83 -12.66 11.58
C PRO A 163 -21.02 -13.63 11.77
N PRO A 164 -20.98 -14.50 12.80
CA PRO A 164 -22.05 -15.46 13.07
C PRO A 164 -23.30 -14.77 13.68
N PRO A 165 -24.48 -15.42 13.66
CA PRO A 165 -25.73 -14.84 14.16
C PRO A 165 -25.68 -14.19 15.56
N PRO A 166 -24.93 -14.72 16.55
CA PRO A 166 -24.84 -14.05 17.86
C PRO A 166 -24.24 -12.63 17.82
N VAL A 167 -23.45 -12.30 16.80
CA VAL A 167 -22.86 -10.98 16.59
C VAL A 167 -23.76 -10.08 15.72
N ARG A 168 -24.76 -10.67 15.04
CA ARG A 168 -25.74 -9.99 14.18
C ARG A 168 -27.16 -10.51 14.48
N PRO A 169 -27.67 -10.30 15.71
CA PRO A 169 -28.90 -10.92 16.19
C PRO A 169 -30.14 -10.40 15.46
N SER A 170 -31.11 -11.26 15.19
CA SER A 170 -32.42 -10.83 14.68
C SER A 170 -33.43 -10.65 15.82
N ILE A 171 -34.31 -9.67 15.67
CA ILE A 171 -35.39 -9.34 16.59
C ILE A 171 -36.72 -9.74 15.95
N SER A 172 -37.47 -10.61 16.62
CA SER A 172 -38.88 -10.88 16.25
C SER A 172 -39.79 -9.90 16.98
N VAL A 173 -40.61 -9.16 16.24
CA VAL A 173 -41.48 -8.11 16.80
C VAL A 173 -42.46 -8.66 17.84
N ASP A 174 -42.96 -9.88 17.64
CA ASP A 174 -43.98 -10.47 18.50
C ASP A 174 -43.43 -11.49 19.53
N GLY A 175 -42.12 -11.73 19.57
CA GLY A 175 -41.48 -12.72 20.47
C GLY A 175 -41.84 -14.19 20.22
N THR A 176 -42.83 -14.49 19.37
CA THR A 176 -43.34 -15.84 19.08
C THR A 176 -42.56 -16.60 18.02
N GLY A 177 -41.52 -16.00 17.42
CA GLY A 177 -40.69 -16.60 16.37
C GLY A 177 -41.41 -16.87 15.03
N GLN A 178 -42.73 -16.67 14.96
CA GLN A 178 -43.58 -16.86 13.77
C GLN A 178 -43.99 -15.54 13.08
N GLY A 179 -43.72 -14.39 13.70
CA GLY A 179 -44.00 -13.05 13.15
C GLY A 179 -42.87 -12.49 12.27
N MET A 180 -43.09 -11.27 11.76
CA MET A 180 -42.08 -10.53 10.98
C MET A 180 -40.79 -10.36 11.81
N ARG A 181 -39.66 -10.67 11.18
CA ARG A 181 -38.33 -10.54 11.78
C ARG A 181 -37.64 -9.28 11.26
N GLY A 182 -37.15 -8.45 12.18
CA GLY A 182 -36.17 -7.41 11.91
C GLY A 182 -34.77 -8.02 12.02
N GLU A 183 -34.00 -7.98 10.94
CA GLU A 183 -32.61 -8.43 10.97
C GLU A 183 -31.70 -7.31 11.50
N ASP A 184 -30.50 -7.66 11.97
CA ASP A 184 -29.50 -6.68 12.39
C ASP A 184 -29.02 -5.80 11.22
N ASP A 185 -28.64 -4.56 11.50
CA ASP A 185 -28.08 -3.61 10.50
C ASP A 185 -26.84 -4.16 9.78
N LEU A 186 -26.01 -4.95 10.47
CA LEU A 186 -24.87 -5.63 9.86
C LEU A 186 -25.34 -6.62 8.78
N THR A 187 -26.42 -7.35 9.03
CA THR A 187 -27.00 -8.28 8.04
C THR A 187 -27.48 -7.52 6.80
N TYR A 188 -28.15 -6.39 6.97
CA TYR A 188 -28.57 -5.55 5.85
C TYR A 188 -27.39 -5.02 5.03
N LYS A 189 -26.34 -4.52 5.70
CA LYS A 189 -25.13 -4.00 5.01
C LYS A 189 -24.31 -5.10 4.35
N LEU A 190 -24.23 -6.29 4.93
CA LEU A 190 -23.61 -7.44 4.27
C LEU A 190 -24.38 -7.82 3.00
N GLY A 191 -25.72 -7.74 3.03
CA GLY A 191 -26.55 -7.92 1.83
C GLY A 191 -26.24 -6.91 0.73
N ASP A 192 -26.07 -5.62 1.07
CA ASP A 192 -25.65 -4.56 0.13
C ASP A 192 -24.28 -4.88 -0.50
N ILE A 193 -23.31 -5.29 0.32
CA ILE A 193 -21.95 -5.63 -0.12
C ILE A 193 -21.97 -6.82 -1.10
N ILE A 194 -22.74 -7.87 -0.79
CA ILE A 194 -22.85 -9.05 -1.65
C ILE A 194 -23.44 -8.67 -3.02
N ARG A 195 -24.52 -7.89 -3.04
CA ARG A 195 -25.13 -7.40 -4.29
C ARG A 195 -24.15 -6.58 -5.12
N ALA A 196 -23.46 -5.63 -4.51
CA ALA A 196 -22.46 -4.82 -5.21
C ALA A 196 -21.32 -5.69 -5.80
N ASN A 197 -20.79 -6.63 -5.02
CA ASN A 197 -19.73 -7.53 -5.48
C ASN A 197 -20.19 -8.46 -6.63
N ALA A 198 -21.44 -8.92 -6.63
CA ALA A 198 -22.02 -9.70 -7.72
C ALA A 198 -22.13 -8.85 -9.00
N ASN A 199 -22.61 -7.61 -8.89
CA ASN A 199 -22.74 -6.69 -10.01
C ASN A 199 -21.38 -6.39 -10.66
N VAL A 200 -20.34 -6.12 -9.86
CA VAL A 200 -18.98 -5.88 -10.38
C VAL A 200 -18.46 -7.12 -11.11
N ARG A 201 -18.64 -8.32 -10.55
CA ARG A 201 -18.22 -9.57 -11.19
C ARG A 201 -18.93 -9.80 -12.52
N GLN A 202 -20.22 -9.51 -12.60
CA GLN A 202 -21.00 -9.63 -13.83
C GLN A 202 -20.54 -8.60 -14.88
N ALA A 203 -20.28 -7.35 -14.47
CA ALA A 203 -19.79 -6.32 -15.36
C ALA A 203 -18.43 -6.69 -15.97
N GLU A 204 -17.51 -7.23 -15.16
CA GLU A 204 -16.21 -7.77 -15.63
C GLU A 204 -16.40 -8.94 -16.60
N THR A 205 -17.28 -9.89 -16.29
CA THR A 205 -17.54 -11.07 -17.14
C THR A 205 -18.15 -10.68 -18.49
N ASN A 206 -18.99 -9.66 -18.51
CA ASN A 206 -19.64 -9.15 -19.71
C ASN A 206 -18.72 -8.23 -20.55
N GLY A 207 -17.48 -7.97 -20.11
CA GLY A 207 -16.55 -7.09 -20.81
C GLY A 207 -16.96 -5.62 -20.78
N SER A 208 -17.62 -5.18 -19.70
CA SER A 208 -18.05 -3.79 -19.55
C SER A 208 -16.84 -2.84 -19.56
N PRO A 209 -16.96 -1.63 -20.12
CA PRO A 209 -15.87 -0.66 -20.17
C PRO A 209 -15.27 -0.36 -18.78
N GLN A 210 -13.94 -0.26 -18.69
CA GLN A 210 -13.22 -0.06 -17.41
C GLN A 210 -13.60 1.20 -16.64
N HIS A 211 -14.17 2.22 -17.29
CA HIS A 211 -14.63 3.43 -16.61
C HIS A 211 -16.02 3.27 -15.97
N ILE A 212 -16.74 2.19 -16.32
CA ILE A 212 -18.07 1.83 -15.79
C ILE A 212 -17.93 0.86 -14.61
N VAL A 213 -16.90 0.02 -14.62
CA VAL A 213 -16.59 -0.99 -13.57
C VAL A 213 -15.90 -0.37 -12.36
#